data_AF-A0A5D2IDL8-F1
#
_entry.id   AF-A0A5D2IDL8-F1
#
_cell.length_a   1.000
_cell.length_b   1.000
_cell.length_c   1.000
_cell.angle_alpha   90.00
_cell.angle_beta   90.00
_cell.angle_gamma   90.00
#
_symmetry.space_group_name_H-M   'P 1'
#
loop_
_entity.id
_entity.type
_entity.pdbx_description
1 polymer ?
#
loop_
_entity_poly.entity_id
_entity_poly.type
_entity_poly.pdbx_seq_one_letter_code
_entity_poly.pdbx_strand_id
1 'polypeptide(L)'
;MAADDVNQQPGDAELCMLCKASSNPGEDIILCVVCQAPWHQSCLISSRESHFISDDYLGCPECENRINGDDLDTLTPTNNAVAASSFSAADNSMVAKILAIQADKSLTEEEKARKRQELLSGRPAVESPELEDKDDGEKNKGKVEKFKGKAKTTVKASKVSDESFNCTICLNMPERPVTTPCGHNFCLKCFNQSVRQGKRNCALCRKPIPAAMANQPRINLTLVSAIRMAKMLKSSGAGEGSSQVYEYVHNQDRPDKAYTTERAKRKGMANAASGRIFVTIPADHFGPILAENEPVRNRGVLVGDTWGSRLECRQWGGHFPPITGIAGQQNHGAQSVILSGGYKDDEDHGEWFLYTGSGGRDLSGNKRTNKIQSKY
;
A
#
# COMPACT_ATOMS: atom_id res chain seq x y z
N MET A 1 -63.88 1.29 19.77
CA MET A 1 -63.07 1.53 20.99
C MET A 1 -61.89 0.60 20.90
N ALA A 2 -60.70 1.19 21.01
CA ALA A 2 -59.36 0.64 21.23
C ALA A 2 -58.95 -0.65 20.50
N ALA A 3 -57.99 -0.47 19.57
CA ALA A 3 -56.93 -1.43 19.31
C ALA A 3 -55.75 -1.06 20.22
N ASP A 4 -55.25 -2.03 20.97
CA ASP A 4 -54.03 -2.01 21.79
C ASP A 4 -53.29 -3.32 21.48
N ASP A 5 -51.98 -3.45 21.43
CA ASP A 5 -50.85 -2.53 21.45
C ASP A 5 -49.64 -3.46 21.18
N VAL A 6 -48.95 -3.30 20.04
CA VAL A 6 -47.67 -3.98 19.80
C VAL A 6 -46.59 -2.95 20.13
N ASN A 7 -46.11 -3.05 21.36
CA ASN A 7 -44.95 -2.34 21.88
C ASN A 7 -43.69 -2.72 21.07
N GLN A 8 -43.41 -1.97 20.01
CA GLN A 8 -42.15 -1.99 19.30
C GLN A 8 -41.34 -0.76 19.76
N GLN A 9 -40.27 -1.00 20.51
CA GLN A 9 -39.30 0.03 20.91
C GLN A 9 -38.73 0.76 19.67
N PRO A 10 -38.58 2.10 19.68
CA PRO A 10 -37.97 2.82 18.57
C PRO A 10 -36.45 2.60 18.61
N GLY A 11 -35.95 1.81 17.66
CA GLY A 11 -34.52 1.74 17.37
C GLY A 11 -33.99 3.09 16.89
N ASP A 12 -32.77 3.42 17.27
CA ASP A 12 -32.04 4.66 17.00
C ASP A 12 -32.28 5.20 15.58
N ALA A 13 -33.17 6.19 15.47
CA ALA A 13 -33.39 6.88 14.21
C ALA A 13 -32.13 7.67 13.85
N GLU A 14 -31.60 7.46 12.64
CA GLU A 14 -30.42 8.13 12.10
C GLU A 14 -30.61 9.67 12.05
N LEU A 15 -30.22 10.37 13.11
CA LEU A 15 -30.36 11.83 13.22
C LEU A 15 -29.36 12.56 12.33
N CYS A 16 -29.81 13.55 11.56
CA CYS A 16 -28.94 14.35 10.70
C CYS A 16 -27.81 15.03 11.51
N MET A 17 -26.57 14.93 11.03
CA MET A 17 -25.40 15.42 11.77
C MET A 17 -25.34 16.94 11.97
N LEU A 18 -25.99 17.72 11.12
CA LEU A 18 -26.06 19.19 11.26
C LEU A 18 -27.20 19.63 12.19
N CYS A 19 -28.45 19.33 11.82
CA CYS A 19 -29.63 19.83 12.54
C CYS A 19 -30.11 18.94 13.69
N LYS A 20 -29.54 17.73 13.84
CA LYS A 20 -29.88 16.74 14.89
C LYS A 20 -31.36 16.32 14.94
N ALA A 21 -32.12 16.59 13.88
CA ALA A 21 -33.51 16.16 13.74
C ALA A 21 -33.59 14.80 13.04
N SER A 22 -34.61 14.01 13.38
CA SER A 22 -35.04 12.83 12.63
C SER A 22 -35.70 13.26 11.32
N SER A 23 -35.66 12.42 10.29
CA SER A 23 -36.26 12.71 8.98
C SER A 23 -37.69 13.23 9.10
N ASN A 24 -37.93 14.43 8.58
CA ASN A 24 -39.29 14.90 8.31
C ASN A 24 -39.85 14.12 7.10
N PRO A 25 -41.18 13.93 7.00
CA PRO A 25 -41.78 13.26 5.84
C PRO A 25 -41.63 14.15 4.59
N GLY A 26 -40.55 13.94 3.83
CA GLY A 26 -40.29 14.65 2.57
C GLY A 26 -38.83 15.03 2.31
N GLU A 27 -37.91 14.84 3.26
CA GLU A 27 -36.46 15.05 3.04
C GLU A 27 -35.70 13.72 3.06
N ASP A 28 -34.97 13.43 1.98
CA ASP A 28 -34.12 12.24 1.87
C ASP A 28 -32.88 12.39 2.78
N ILE A 29 -32.65 11.39 3.64
CA ILE A 29 -31.40 11.23 4.38
C ILE A 29 -30.35 10.65 3.44
N ILE A 30 -29.19 11.29 3.36
CA ILE A 30 -28.04 10.83 2.60
C ILE A 30 -26.90 10.48 3.56
N LEU A 31 -26.25 9.35 3.30
CA LEU A 31 -25.09 8.89 4.05
C LEU A 31 -23.81 9.41 3.40
N CYS A 32 -22.87 9.91 4.21
CA CYS A 32 -21.54 10.27 3.72
C CYS A 32 -20.84 9.03 3.12
N VAL A 33 -20.33 9.13 1.90
CA VAL A 33 -19.66 8.00 1.23
C VAL A 33 -18.35 7.55 1.90
N VAL A 34 -17.81 8.37 2.80
CA VAL A 34 -16.55 8.11 3.52
C VAL A 34 -16.80 7.59 4.94
N CYS A 35 -17.66 8.25 5.71
CA CYS A 35 -17.88 7.92 7.13
C CYS A 35 -19.28 7.40 7.44
N GLN A 36 -20.16 7.29 6.45
CA GLN A 36 -21.55 6.83 6.55
C GLN A 36 -22.44 7.65 7.50
N ALA A 37 -21.97 8.79 7.99
CA ALA A 37 -22.78 9.63 8.86
C ALA A 37 -24.02 10.16 8.09
N PRO A 38 -25.20 10.22 8.73
CA PRO A 38 -26.45 10.65 8.10
C PRO A 38 -26.58 12.18 8.05
N TRP A 39 -27.04 12.68 6.90
CA TRP A 39 -27.29 14.11 6.66
C TRP A 39 -28.57 14.31 5.87
N HIS A 40 -29.32 15.37 6.14
CA HIS A 40 -30.29 15.85 5.17
C HIS A 40 -29.55 16.46 3.97
N GLN A 41 -30.04 16.21 2.76
CA GLN A 41 -29.48 16.78 1.53
C GLN A 41 -29.33 18.31 1.62
N SER A 42 -30.35 19.00 2.14
CA SER A 42 -30.36 20.44 2.36
C SER A 42 -29.27 20.89 3.33
N CYS A 43 -29.15 20.22 4.48
CA CYS A 43 -28.13 20.49 5.49
C CYS A 43 -26.70 20.29 4.96
N LEU A 44 -26.47 19.23 4.18
CA LEU A 44 -25.16 18.96 3.61
C LEU A 44 -24.76 20.01 2.57
N ILE A 45 -25.69 20.42 1.70
CA ILE A 45 -25.47 21.48 0.70
C ILE A 45 -25.22 22.83 1.39
N SER A 46 -26.01 23.19 2.40
CA SER A 46 -25.85 24.46 3.13
C SER A 46 -24.54 24.55 3.92
N SER A 47 -24.02 23.42 4.42
CA SER A 47 -22.74 23.38 5.14
C SER A 47 -21.51 23.55 4.24
N ARG A 48 -21.66 23.40 2.92
CA ARG A 48 -20.61 23.66 1.92
C ARG A 48 -20.63 25.14 1.56
N GLU A 49 -20.05 25.98 2.42
CA GLU A 49 -19.82 27.38 2.08
C GLU A 49 -18.85 27.48 0.88
N SER A 50 -19.37 27.91 -0.28
CA SER A 50 -18.61 28.61 -1.33
C SER A 50 -17.49 27.89 -2.10
N HIS A 51 -17.45 26.55 -2.16
CA HIS A 51 -16.53 25.84 -3.06
C HIS A 51 -17.26 25.05 -4.16
N PHE A 52 -17.18 25.58 -5.39
CA PHE A 52 -17.59 24.89 -6.63
C PHE A 52 -16.79 23.59 -6.80
N ILE A 53 -17.39 22.45 -6.42
CA ILE A 53 -16.84 21.11 -6.70
C ILE A 53 -17.96 20.23 -7.28
N SER A 54 -17.61 19.53 -8.36
CA SER A 54 -18.49 18.74 -9.25
C SER A 54 -19.35 17.67 -8.56
N ASP A 55 -20.55 17.50 -9.09
CA ASP A 55 -21.70 16.66 -8.69
C ASP A 55 -21.49 15.14 -8.48
N ASP A 56 -20.25 14.64 -8.47
CA ASP A 56 -19.96 13.20 -8.46
C ASP A 56 -19.42 12.66 -7.10
N TYR A 57 -19.27 13.50 -6.07
CA TYR A 57 -18.85 13.09 -4.72
C TYR A 57 -19.60 13.86 -3.63
N LEU A 58 -20.44 13.15 -2.87
CA LEU A 58 -21.18 13.72 -1.74
C LEU A 58 -20.53 13.26 -0.42
N GLY A 59 -19.39 13.87 -0.09
CA GLY A 59 -18.70 13.69 1.19
C GLY A 59 -19.16 14.73 2.21
N CYS A 60 -19.09 14.42 3.51
CA CYS A 60 -19.33 15.43 4.54
C CYS A 60 -18.15 16.41 4.63
N PRO A 61 -18.33 17.66 5.10
CA PRO A 61 -17.26 18.67 5.17
C PRO A 61 -16.02 18.20 5.94
N GLU A 62 -16.21 17.42 7.01
CA GLU A 62 -15.13 16.81 7.80
C GLU A 62 -14.31 15.80 6.99
N CYS A 63 -14.94 15.04 6.09
CA CYS A 63 -14.26 14.09 5.22
C CYS A 63 -13.66 14.77 3.99
N GLU A 64 -14.29 15.82 3.46
CA GLU A 64 -13.75 16.63 2.35
C GLU A 64 -12.46 17.34 2.77
N ASN A 65 -12.41 17.91 3.97
CA ASN A 65 -11.19 18.54 4.51
C ASN A 65 -10.05 17.54 4.73
N ARG A 66 -10.37 16.29 5.09
CA ARG A 66 -9.38 15.21 5.20
C ARG A 66 -8.81 14.77 3.84
N ILE A 67 -9.59 14.86 2.77
CA ILE A 67 -9.14 14.52 1.40
C ILE A 67 -8.22 15.62 0.83
N ASN A 68 -8.44 16.88 1.24
CA ASN A 68 -7.67 18.03 0.74
C ASN A 68 -6.40 18.33 1.58
N GLY A 69 -6.23 17.67 2.73
CA GLY A 69 -5.23 18.02 3.75
C GLY A 69 -3.91 17.25 3.72
N ASP A 70 -3.89 15.91 3.58
CA ASP A 70 -2.66 15.12 3.70
C ASP A 70 -2.77 13.73 3.03
N ASP A 71 -1.65 13.23 2.51
CA ASP A 71 -1.29 11.86 2.06
C ASP A 71 -2.36 10.93 1.42
N LEU A 72 -2.24 10.74 0.10
CA LEU A 72 -3.09 9.94 -0.79
C LEU A 72 -3.01 8.40 -0.60
N ASP A 73 -2.33 7.88 0.42
CA ASP A 73 -2.01 6.44 0.48
C ASP A 73 -2.81 5.60 1.49
N THR A 74 -3.88 6.11 2.13
CA THR A 74 -4.59 5.30 3.15
C THR A 74 -6.12 5.27 3.14
N LEU A 75 -6.82 5.83 2.15
CA LEU A 75 -8.29 5.74 2.13
C LEU A 75 -8.80 4.98 0.90
N THR A 76 -9.22 3.74 1.12
CA THR A 76 -10.03 2.99 0.14
C THR A 76 -11.49 3.43 0.28
N PRO A 77 -12.17 3.85 -0.81
CA PRO A 77 -13.62 4.00 -0.78
C PRO A 77 -14.25 2.61 -0.67
N THR A 78 -15.02 2.37 0.39
CA THR A 78 -15.89 1.19 0.50
C THR A 78 -17.02 1.34 -0.50
N ASN A 79 -16.85 0.73 -1.67
CA ASN A 79 -17.90 0.63 -2.69
C ASN A 79 -18.85 -0.52 -2.39
N ASN A 80 -20.14 -0.22 -2.37
CA ASN A 80 -21.28 -1.03 -2.85
C ASN A 80 -22.51 -0.10 -2.82
N ALA A 81 -23.46 -0.06 -3.74
CA ALA A 81 -23.62 -0.57 -5.11
C ALA A 81 -24.91 0.08 -5.65
N VAL A 82 -24.89 0.63 -6.86
CA VAL A 82 -26.03 0.83 -7.79
C VAL A 82 -25.39 1.24 -9.13
N ALA A 83 -25.63 0.61 -10.28
CA ALA A 83 -26.83 -0.04 -10.76
C ALA A 83 -26.50 -1.25 -11.65
N ALA A 84 -27.39 -2.24 -11.61
CA ALA A 84 -27.46 -3.35 -12.54
C ALA A 84 -28.11 -2.91 -13.85
N SER A 85 -27.69 -3.46 -15.00
CA SER A 85 -28.62 -4.20 -15.87
C SER A 85 -27.88 -5.15 -16.83
N SER A 86 -28.45 -6.35 -16.95
CA SER A 86 -28.39 -7.25 -18.12
C SER A 86 -27.19 -8.16 -18.29
N PHE A 87 -27.23 -9.37 -17.72
CA PHE A 87 -26.86 -10.60 -18.45
C PHE A 87 -27.63 -11.82 -17.92
N SER A 88 -28.06 -12.65 -18.87
CA SER A 88 -28.94 -13.80 -18.78
C SER A 88 -28.45 -14.89 -17.82
N ALA A 89 -29.42 -15.56 -17.19
CA ALA A 89 -29.24 -16.81 -16.46
C ALA A 89 -28.79 -17.93 -17.41
N ALA A 90 -27.66 -18.53 -17.05
CA ALA A 90 -27.22 -19.91 -17.28
C ALA A 90 -25.72 -19.88 -17.49
N ASP A 91 -24.95 -19.99 -16.40
CA ASP A 91 -23.59 -20.53 -16.49
C ASP A 91 -23.14 -20.94 -15.09
N ASN A 92 -22.45 -22.08 -15.02
CA ASN A 92 -21.81 -22.67 -13.83
C ASN A 92 -20.67 -21.78 -13.29
N SER A 93 -20.99 -20.53 -12.99
CA SER A 93 -20.07 -19.53 -12.48
C SER A 93 -19.81 -19.79 -11.00
N MET A 94 -18.54 -19.65 -10.61
CA MET A 94 -18.08 -19.69 -9.22
C MET A 94 -18.93 -18.75 -8.33
N VAL A 95 -19.38 -17.63 -8.90
CA VAL A 95 -20.25 -16.65 -8.22
C VAL A 95 -21.62 -17.24 -7.89
N ALA A 96 -22.23 -18.01 -8.79
CA ALA A 96 -23.53 -18.66 -8.54
C ALA A 96 -23.45 -19.71 -7.42
N LYS A 97 -22.32 -20.43 -7.33
CA LYS A 97 -22.08 -21.42 -6.26
C LYS A 97 -21.81 -20.75 -4.91
N ILE A 98 -21.11 -19.61 -4.90
CA ILE A 98 -20.91 -18.82 -3.67
C ILE A 98 -22.26 -18.30 -3.16
N LEU A 99 -23.09 -17.74 -4.04
CA LEU A 99 -24.42 -17.24 -3.68
C LEU A 99 -25.35 -18.34 -3.13
N ALA A 100 -25.30 -19.55 -3.70
CA ALA A 100 -26.03 -20.70 -3.17
C ALA A 100 -25.58 -21.08 -1.75
N ILE A 101 -24.27 -21.01 -1.44
CA ILE A 101 -23.74 -21.26 -0.08
C ILE A 101 -24.19 -20.17 0.90
N GLN A 102 -24.30 -18.91 0.47
CA GLN A 102 -24.78 -17.84 1.37
C GLN A 102 -26.27 -17.98 1.71
N ALA A 103 -27.06 -18.45 0.74
CA ALA A 103 -28.50 -18.61 0.86
C ALA A 103 -28.94 -19.87 1.65
N ASP A 104 -28.03 -20.82 1.88
CA ASP A 104 -28.33 -22.05 2.61
C ASP A 104 -28.50 -21.79 4.11
N LYS A 105 -29.73 -21.91 4.62
CA LYS A 105 -30.08 -21.67 6.02
C LYS A 105 -29.73 -22.83 6.94
N SER A 106 -29.33 -23.98 6.39
CA SER A 106 -28.95 -25.17 7.17
C SER A 106 -27.50 -25.15 7.64
N LEU A 107 -26.71 -24.19 7.13
CA LEU A 107 -25.29 -24.03 7.47
C LEU A 107 -25.10 -22.86 8.43
N THR A 108 -24.21 -23.04 9.40
CA THR A 108 -23.71 -21.94 10.21
C THR A 108 -22.81 -21.01 9.39
N GLU A 109 -22.62 -19.76 9.82
CA GLU A 109 -21.80 -18.79 9.08
C GLU A 109 -20.33 -19.25 8.96
N GLU A 110 -19.80 -19.98 9.94
CA GLU A 110 -18.47 -20.59 9.90
C GLU A 110 -18.38 -21.68 8.82
N GLU A 111 -19.40 -22.53 8.69
CA GLU A 111 -19.45 -23.57 7.65
C GLU A 111 -19.64 -22.98 6.25
N LYS A 112 -20.41 -21.89 6.13
CA LYS A 112 -20.52 -21.13 4.89
C LYS A 112 -19.19 -20.52 4.49
N ALA A 113 -18.45 -19.95 5.44
CA ALA A 113 -17.11 -19.39 5.19
C ALA A 113 -16.14 -20.48 4.71
N ARG A 114 -16.12 -21.64 5.38
CA ARG A 114 -15.30 -22.80 4.99
C ARG A 114 -15.64 -23.30 3.58
N LYS A 115 -16.91 -23.51 3.26
CA LYS A 115 -17.33 -23.99 1.92
C LYS A 115 -17.02 -22.98 0.80
N ARG A 116 -17.12 -21.67 1.07
CA ARG A 116 -16.70 -20.63 0.10
C ARG A 116 -15.20 -20.72 -0.16
N GLN A 117 -14.41 -20.89 0.89
CA GLN A 117 -12.95 -20.99 0.81
C GLN A 117 -12.49 -22.26 0.08
N GLU A 118 -13.18 -23.39 0.27
CA GLU A 118 -12.96 -24.64 -0.47
C GLU A 118 -13.29 -24.50 -1.96
N LEU A 119 -14.42 -23.84 -2.29
CA LEU A 119 -14.82 -23.58 -3.68
C LEU A 119 -13.80 -22.69 -4.42
N LEU A 120 -13.16 -21.78 -3.70
CA LEU A 120 -12.12 -20.87 -4.22
C LEU A 120 -10.75 -21.54 -4.34
N SER A 121 -10.45 -22.56 -3.52
CA SER A 121 -9.14 -23.23 -3.44
C SER A 121 -9.03 -24.53 -4.23
N GLY A 122 -10.15 -25.11 -4.69
CA GLY A 122 -10.15 -26.19 -5.68
C GLY A 122 -9.60 -27.55 -5.20
N ARG A 123 -9.56 -27.82 -3.88
CA ARG A 123 -9.19 -29.12 -3.30
C ARG A 123 -10.44 -29.92 -2.89
N PRO A 124 -10.54 -31.23 -3.18
CA PRO A 124 -11.57 -32.06 -2.58
C PRO A 124 -11.21 -32.38 -1.12
N ALA A 125 -12.23 -32.42 -0.27
CA ALA A 125 -12.14 -32.67 1.17
C ALA A 125 -11.58 -34.06 1.48
N VAL A 126 -10.74 -34.16 2.51
CA VAL A 126 -10.49 -35.42 3.22
C VAL A 126 -10.80 -35.17 4.69
N GLU A 127 -11.64 -36.05 5.23
CA GLU A 127 -12.16 -36.05 6.60
C GLU A 127 -11.06 -36.32 7.64
N SER A 128 -11.28 -35.79 8.84
CA SER A 128 -10.49 -36.05 10.05
C SER A 128 -10.59 -37.51 10.50
N PRO A 129 -9.51 -38.08 11.11
CA PRO A 129 -9.61 -38.54 12.50
C PRO A 129 -8.32 -38.23 13.31
N GLU A 130 -8.41 -37.70 14.53
CA GLU A 130 -8.48 -38.40 15.83
C GLU A 130 -7.15 -38.97 16.34
N LEU A 131 -6.95 -38.77 17.65
CA LEU A 131 -5.77 -39.02 18.47
C LEU A 131 -5.43 -40.51 18.57
N GLU A 132 -4.15 -40.85 18.62
CA GLU A 132 -3.61 -41.93 19.47
C GLU A 132 -2.08 -41.84 19.61
N ASP A 133 -1.62 -41.99 20.86
CA ASP A 133 -0.22 -42.06 21.29
C ASP A 133 0.54 -43.25 20.69
N LYS A 134 1.83 -43.06 20.36
CA LYS A 134 2.93 -43.92 20.86
C LYS A 134 4.32 -43.46 20.43
N ASP A 135 5.21 -43.69 21.39
CA ASP A 135 6.64 -43.43 21.50
C ASP A 135 7.51 -44.21 20.49
N ASP A 136 8.80 -43.84 20.53
CA ASP A 136 10.02 -44.56 20.14
C ASP A 136 10.79 -44.07 18.91
N GLY A 137 11.89 -43.37 19.21
CA GLY A 137 13.20 -43.98 19.01
C GLY A 137 13.78 -44.09 17.59
N GLU A 138 14.63 -43.12 17.28
CA GLU A 138 16.01 -43.37 16.82
C GLU A 138 16.34 -43.52 15.30
N LYS A 139 17.16 -42.54 14.86
CA LYS A 139 18.26 -42.57 13.87
C LYS A 139 18.25 -43.70 12.82
N ASN A 140 18.27 -43.35 11.53
CA ASN A 140 19.54 -43.32 10.78
C ASN A 140 19.42 -42.72 9.37
N LYS A 141 20.58 -42.26 8.92
CA LYS A 141 20.95 -41.68 7.62
C LYS A 141 20.74 -42.67 6.47
N GLY A 142 20.31 -42.17 5.30
CA GLY A 142 20.32 -42.99 4.08
C GLY A 142 19.72 -42.33 2.84
N LYS A 143 20.50 -41.44 2.20
CA LYS A 143 20.67 -41.29 0.74
C LYS A 143 19.52 -41.82 -0.15
N VAL A 144 18.69 -40.92 -0.70
CA VAL A 144 17.76 -41.26 -1.79
C VAL A 144 18.26 -40.66 -3.11
N GLU A 145 18.53 -41.54 -4.05
CA GLU A 145 18.77 -41.22 -5.44
C GLU A 145 17.48 -40.87 -6.18
N LYS A 146 17.56 -39.76 -6.90
CA LYS A 146 16.90 -39.41 -8.17
C LYS A 146 16.02 -40.51 -8.80
N PHE A 147 14.70 -40.28 -8.81
CA PHE A 147 13.80 -40.88 -9.81
C PHE A 147 13.06 -39.80 -10.60
N LYS A 148 13.27 -39.83 -11.92
CA LYS A 148 12.58 -39.03 -12.94
C LYS A 148 11.21 -39.64 -13.21
N GLY A 149 10.16 -38.83 -13.14
CA GLY A 149 8.84 -39.15 -13.68
C GLY A 149 8.16 -37.89 -14.20
N LYS A 150 8.20 -37.69 -15.52
CA LYS A 150 7.45 -36.65 -16.24
C LYS A 150 6.02 -37.13 -16.46
N ALA A 151 5.03 -36.34 -16.07
CA ALA A 151 3.71 -36.35 -16.70
C ALA A 151 3.27 -34.90 -16.94
N LYS A 152 3.23 -34.52 -18.22
CA LYS A 152 2.73 -33.24 -18.71
C LYS A 152 1.21 -33.33 -18.84
N THR A 153 0.48 -32.40 -18.24
CA THR A 153 -0.90 -32.11 -18.66
C THR A 153 -0.97 -30.62 -18.96
N THR A 154 -0.81 -30.29 -20.23
CA THR A 154 -0.93 -28.95 -20.78
C THR A 154 -2.40 -28.55 -20.86
N VAL A 155 -2.84 -27.59 -20.07
CA VAL A 155 -4.07 -26.84 -20.33
C VAL A 155 -3.67 -25.54 -21.02
N LYS A 156 -4.07 -25.39 -22.29
CA LYS A 156 -3.77 -24.23 -23.13
C LYS A 156 -4.55 -23.02 -22.60
N ALA A 157 -3.87 -22.08 -21.94
CA ALA A 157 -4.40 -20.74 -21.76
C ALA A 157 -4.35 -20.02 -23.12
N SER A 158 -5.54 -19.67 -23.64
CA SER A 158 -5.70 -18.89 -24.86
C SER A 158 -4.91 -17.59 -24.76
N LYS A 159 -3.94 -17.40 -25.67
CA LYS A 159 -3.24 -16.12 -25.87
C LYS A 159 -4.25 -15.06 -26.30
N VAL A 160 -4.75 -14.27 -25.35
CA VAL A 160 -5.24 -12.92 -25.68
C VAL A 160 -3.97 -12.11 -25.92
N SER A 161 -3.73 -11.72 -27.16
CA SER A 161 -2.52 -11.04 -27.59
C SER A 161 -2.39 -9.68 -26.92
N ASP A 162 -1.12 -9.38 -26.63
CA ASP A 162 -0.65 -8.31 -25.76
C ASP A 162 -0.74 -6.89 -26.35
N GLU A 163 -1.38 -6.77 -27.51
CA GLU A 163 -1.45 -5.54 -28.30
C GLU A 163 -2.81 -4.85 -28.28
N SER A 164 -3.83 -5.51 -27.70
CA SER A 164 -5.21 -5.02 -27.72
C SER A 164 -5.48 -3.79 -26.84
N PHE A 165 -4.50 -3.35 -26.04
CA PHE A 165 -4.66 -2.23 -25.10
C PHE A 165 -3.48 -1.25 -25.10
N ASN A 166 -2.76 -1.06 -26.21
CA ASN A 166 -1.68 -0.08 -26.29
C ASN A 166 -2.18 1.31 -26.71
N CYS A 167 -1.62 2.36 -26.13
CA CYS A 167 -1.83 3.72 -26.60
C CYS A 167 -1.16 3.85 -27.97
N THR A 168 -1.92 4.17 -29.01
CA THR A 168 -1.38 4.20 -30.37
C THR A 168 -0.56 5.44 -30.71
N ILE A 169 -0.46 6.38 -29.78
CA ILE A 169 0.42 7.55 -29.90
C ILE A 169 1.84 7.21 -29.43
N CYS A 170 1.99 6.54 -28.28
CA CYS A 170 3.29 6.17 -27.73
C CYS A 170 3.63 4.69 -27.89
N LEU A 171 2.72 3.89 -28.47
CA LEU A 171 2.80 2.44 -28.69
C LEU A 171 3.01 1.60 -27.41
N ASN A 172 2.78 2.20 -26.24
CA ASN A 172 2.95 1.56 -24.94
C ASN A 172 1.61 1.37 -24.23
N MET A 173 1.59 0.50 -23.23
CA MET A 173 0.46 0.36 -22.32
C MET A 173 0.09 1.72 -21.69
N PRO A 174 -1.16 2.19 -21.78
CA PRO A 174 -1.57 3.52 -21.36
C PRO A 174 -1.27 3.84 -19.90
N GLU A 175 -0.54 4.91 -19.65
CA GLU A 175 -0.39 5.51 -18.33
C GLU A 175 -1.50 6.55 -18.13
N ARG A 176 -2.33 6.38 -17.07
CA ARG A 176 -3.52 7.20 -16.81
C ARG A 176 -4.40 7.30 -18.08
N PRO A 177 -5.01 6.19 -18.51
CA PRO A 177 -5.77 6.13 -19.76
C PRO A 177 -6.94 7.11 -19.77
N VAL A 178 -7.12 7.77 -20.90
CA VAL A 178 -8.28 8.58 -21.23
C VAL A 178 -9.04 7.87 -22.35
N THR A 179 -10.32 7.59 -22.13
CA THR A 179 -11.20 6.94 -23.10
C THR A 179 -11.99 8.00 -23.86
N THR A 180 -11.75 8.09 -25.16
CA THR A 180 -12.54 8.95 -26.06
C THR A 180 -13.97 8.42 -26.22
N PRO A 181 -14.95 9.25 -26.63
CA PRO A 181 -16.34 8.80 -26.80
C PRO A 181 -16.50 7.71 -27.87
N CYS A 182 -15.51 7.56 -28.75
CA CYS A 182 -15.45 6.47 -29.71
C CYS A 182 -14.87 5.16 -29.13
N GLY A 183 -14.56 5.10 -27.84
CA GLY A 183 -14.06 3.91 -27.13
C GLY A 183 -12.55 3.70 -27.18
N HIS A 184 -11.79 4.56 -27.88
CA HIS A 184 -10.34 4.43 -27.97
C HIS A 184 -9.62 5.04 -26.78
N ASN A 185 -8.52 4.41 -26.37
CA ASN A 185 -7.80 4.70 -25.14
C ASN A 185 -6.40 5.26 -25.43
N PHE A 186 -6.03 6.35 -24.77
CA PHE A 186 -4.73 6.99 -24.91
C PHE A 186 -4.15 7.34 -23.54
N CYS A 187 -2.83 7.46 -23.38
CA CYS A 187 -2.27 8.07 -22.17
C CYS A 187 -2.79 9.50 -22.04
N LEU A 188 -3.05 9.97 -20.81
CA LEU A 188 -3.42 11.36 -20.55
C LEU A 188 -2.43 12.35 -21.19
N LYS A 189 -1.12 12.09 -21.05
CA LYS A 189 -0.06 12.90 -21.66
C LYS A 189 -0.18 12.95 -23.19
N CYS A 190 -0.40 11.81 -23.83
CA CYS A 190 -0.53 11.70 -25.29
C CYS A 190 -1.80 12.39 -25.81
N PHE A 191 -2.92 12.23 -25.10
CA PHE A 191 -4.18 12.90 -25.40
C PHE A 191 -4.02 14.44 -25.31
N ASN A 192 -3.48 14.94 -24.20
CA ASN A 192 -3.24 16.37 -23.99
C ASN A 192 -2.31 16.95 -25.05
N GLN A 193 -1.25 16.23 -25.42
CA GLN A 193 -0.34 16.66 -26.47
C GLN A 193 -1.04 16.74 -27.84
N SER A 194 -1.89 15.77 -28.18
CA SER A 194 -2.68 15.81 -29.42
C SER A 194 -3.65 17.00 -29.44
N VAL A 195 -4.35 17.26 -28.34
CA VAL A 195 -5.27 18.38 -28.22
C VAL A 195 -4.54 19.72 -28.31
N ARG A 196 -3.37 19.86 -27.66
CA ARG A 196 -2.54 21.07 -27.73
C ARG A 196 -2.03 21.36 -29.14
N GLN A 197 -1.82 20.34 -29.97
CA GLN A 197 -1.48 20.48 -31.40
C GLN A 197 -2.68 20.84 -32.29
N GLY A 198 -3.85 21.16 -31.70
CA GLY A 198 -5.06 21.50 -32.43
C GLY A 198 -5.81 20.30 -33.01
N LYS A 199 -5.36 19.07 -32.75
CA LYS A 199 -5.98 17.85 -33.27
C LYS A 199 -7.12 17.42 -32.34
N ARG A 200 -8.33 17.92 -32.62
CA ARG A 200 -9.57 17.58 -31.89
C ARG A 200 -10.27 16.33 -32.41
N ASN A 201 -9.52 15.40 -32.98
CA ASN A 201 -10.04 14.14 -33.51
C ASN A 201 -9.27 12.98 -32.87
N CYS A 202 -9.97 11.87 -32.64
CA CYS A 202 -9.35 10.65 -32.15
C CYS A 202 -8.20 10.21 -33.08
N ALA A 203 -7.01 9.95 -32.53
CA ALA A 203 -5.84 9.57 -33.32
C ALA A 203 -5.99 8.21 -34.06
N LEU A 204 -6.97 7.40 -33.67
CA LEU A 204 -7.26 6.11 -34.30
C LEU A 204 -8.33 6.18 -35.36
N CYS A 205 -9.53 6.63 -34.99
CA CYS A 205 -10.69 6.58 -35.89
C CYS A 205 -11.13 7.95 -36.41
N ARG A 206 -10.38 9.02 -36.11
CA ARG A 206 -10.61 10.40 -36.54
C ARG A 206 -11.97 11.02 -36.16
N LYS A 207 -12.77 10.34 -35.32
CA LYS A 207 -14.03 10.88 -34.77
C LYS A 207 -13.74 12.12 -33.91
N PRO A 208 -14.61 13.15 -33.94
CA PRO A 208 -14.40 14.39 -33.21
C PRO A 208 -14.40 14.15 -31.69
N ILE A 209 -13.53 14.87 -30.98
CA ILE A 209 -13.44 14.90 -29.53
C ILE A 209 -14.19 16.14 -29.05
N PRO A 210 -15.22 16.01 -28.20
CA PRO A 210 -15.96 17.14 -27.66
C PRO A 210 -15.07 18.16 -26.95
N ALA A 211 -15.38 19.45 -27.07
CA ALA A 211 -14.58 20.53 -26.49
C ALA A 211 -14.46 20.41 -24.95
N ALA A 212 -15.54 19.99 -24.28
CA ALA A 212 -15.54 19.74 -22.84
C ALA A 212 -14.50 18.68 -22.45
N MET A 213 -14.42 17.58 -23.20
CA MET A 213 -13.43 16.52 -22.96
C MET A 213 -12.01 16.98 -23.30
N ALA A 214 -11.85 17.75 -24.37
CA ALA A 214 -10.55 18.29 -24.77
C ALA A 214 -9.95 19.22 -23.68
N ASN A 215 -10.81 19.97 -22.97
CA ASN A 215 -10.41 20.86 -21.89
C ASN A 215 -10.22 20.11 -20.56
N GLN A 216 -11.07 19.12 -20.28
CA GLN A 216 -11.03 18.36 -19.02
C GLN A 216 -11.14 16.85 -19.30
N PRO A 217 -10.04 16.19 -19.72
CA PRO A 217 -10.06 14.76 -19.95
C PRO A 217 -10.16 13.98 -18.64
N ARG A 218 -11.18 13.13 -18.54
CA ARG A 218 -11.35 12.22 -17.40
C ARG A 218 -10.52 10.95 -17.59
N ILE A 219 -9.90 10.50 -16.50
CA ILE A 219 -9.11 9.26 -16.48
C ILE A 219 -10.07 8.08 -16.30
N ASN A 220 -9.91 7.05 -17.12
CA ASN A 220 -10.66 5.81 -16.99
C ASN A 220 -10.05 4.93 -15.89
N LEU A 221 -10.60 5.02 -14.67
CA LEU A 221 -10.15 4.26 -13.51
C LEU A 221 -10.34 2.74 -13.66
N THR A 222 -11.36 2.29 -14.40
CA THR A 222 -11.55 0.84 -14.63
C THR A 222 -10.41 0.30 -15.49
N LEU A 223 -9.96 1.06 -16.50
CA LEU A 223 -8.83 0.69 -17.31
C LEU A 223 -7.49 0.80 -16.53
N VAL A 224 -7.36 1.73 -15.59
CA VAL A 224 -6.23 1.75 -14.65
C VAL A 224 -6.17 0.46 -13.85
N SER A 225 -7.28 0.03 -13.26
CA SER A 225 -7.37 -1.22 -12.48
C SER A 225 -7.07 -2.45 -13.34
N ALA A 226 -7.62 -2.53 -14.55
CA ALA A 226 -7.36 -3.62 -15.49
C ALA A 226 -5.89 -3.67 -15.92
N ILE A 227 -5.29 -2.53 -16.26
CA ILE A 227 -3.86 -2.42 -16.60
C ILE A 227 -2.98 -2.87 -15.44
N ARG A 228 -3.33 -2.49 -14.20
CA ARG A 228 -2.60 -2.91 -13.00
C ARG A 228 -2.67 -4.43 -12.82
N MET A 229 -3.85 -5.02 -12.93
CA MET A 229 -4.03 -6.49 -12.86
C MET A 229 -3.25 -7.22 -13.97
N ALA A 230 -3.30 -6.73 -15.21
CA ALA A 230 -2.58 -7.32 -16.33
C ALA A 230 -1.05 -7.27 -16.15
N LYS A 231 -0.52 -6.17 -15.57
CA LYS A 231 0.91 -6.07 -15.22
C LYS A 231 1.32 -7.10 -14.16
N MET A 232 0.47 -7.35 -13.16
CA MET A 232 0.71 -8.37 -12.12
C MET A 232 0.69 -9.81 -12.68
N LEU A 233 -0.13 -10.07 -13.70
CA LEU A 233 -0.15 -11.37 -14.39
C LEU A 233 1.07 -11.57 -15.28
N LYS A 234 1.56 -10.52 -15.96
CA LYS A 234 2.80 -10.60 -16.78
C LYS A 234 4.07 -10.81 -15.98
N SER A 235 4.16 -10.28 -14.76
CA SER A 235 5.31 -10.56 -13.88
C SER A 235 5.40 -12.02 -13.46
N SER A 236 4.35 -12.82 -13.69
CA SER A 236 4.35 -14.27 -13.42
C SER A 236 4.84 -15.11 -14.61
N GLY A 237 5.07 -14.50 -15.78
CA GLY A 237 5.39 -15.19 -17.04
C GLY A 237 6.79 -14.94 -17.62
N ALA A 238 7.61 -14.09 -16.99
CA ALA A 238 8.97 -13.81 -17.42
C ALA A 238 9.91 -13.69 -16.22
N GLY A 239 10.64 -14.77 -15.93
CA GLY A 239 11.71 -14.78 -14.94
C GLY A 239 11.25 -15.22 -13.55
N GLU A 240 11.94 -16.23 -13.05
CA GLU A 240 11.89 -16.75 -11.69
C GLU A 240 12.32 -15.66 -10.69
N GLY A 241 11.41 -14.73 -10.40
CA GLY A 241 11.53 -13.73 -9.37
C GLY A 241 10.41 -13.96 -8.37
N SER A 242 10.71 -14.66 -7.27
CA SER A 242 9.81 -14.74 -6.12
C SER A 242 9.27 -13.34 -5.84
N SER A 243 7.95 -13.19 -5.71
CA SER A 243 7.38 -12.00 -5.07
C SER A 243 8.14 -11.84 -3.75
N GLN A 244 9.01 -10.83 -3.64
CA GLN A 244 9.72 -10.58 -2.39
C GLN A 244 8.63 -10.15 -1.41
N VAL A 245 8.12 -11.11 -0.65
CA VAL A 245 7.37 -10.83 0.55
C VAL A 245 8.37 -10.12 1.46
N TYR A 246 8.24 -8.81 1.57
CA TYR A 246 8.98 -8.03 2.54
C TYR A 246 8.28 -8.24 3.88
N GLU A 247 8.79 -9.18 4.66
CA GLU A 247 8.38 -9.34 6.05
C GLU A 247 8.80 -8.07 6.81
N TYR A 248 7.81 -7.27 7.21
CA TYR A 248 8.03 -6.09 8.04
C TYR A 248 8.10 -6.51 9.50
N VAL A 249 9.27 -6.34 10.12
CA VAL A 249 9.46 -6.61 11.55
C VAL A 249 9.25 -5.32 12.33
N HIS A 250 8.19 -5.30 13.15
CA HIS A 250 7.92 -4.19 14.08
C HIS A 250 9.10 -4.00 15.03
N ASN A 251 9.30 -2.76 15.50
CA ASN A 251 10.43 -2.47 16.39
C ASN A 251 10.38 -3.28 17.70
N GLN A 252 9.17 -3.59 18.21
CA GLN A 252 9.03 -4.40 19.41
C GLN A 252 9.50 -5.86 19.17
N ASP A 253 9.38 -6.38 17.97
CA ASP A 253 9.75 -7.78 17.69
C ASP A 253 11.23 -7.96 17.34
N ARG A 254 11.98 -6.85 17.30
CA ARG A 254 13.43 -6.90 17.06
C ARG A 254 14.17 -7.32 18.33
N PRO A 255 15.27 -8.09 18.20
CA PRO A 255 16.13 -8.41 19.33
C PRO A 255 16.82 -7.14 19.86
N ASP A 256 17.17 -7.15 21.15
CA ASP A 256 17.82 -6.01 21.82
C ASP A 256 19.22 -5.68 21.27
N LYS A 257 19.86 -6.61 20.56
CA LYS A 257 21.18 -6.43 19.95
C LYS A 257 21.10 -6.53 18.43
N ALA A 258 22.07 -5.94 17.76
CA ALA A 258 22.27 -6.17 16.32
C ALA A 258 22.37 -7.67 16.01
N TYR A 259 21.74 -8.10 14.92
CA TYR A 259 21.59 -9.51 14.57
C TYR A 259 21.84 -9.73 13.08
N THR A 260 22.24 -10.95 12.71
CA THR A 260 22.41 -11.34 11.31
C THR A 260 21.26 -12.23 10.87
N THR A 261 20.76 -12.04 9.65
CA THR A 261 19.76 -12.92 9.06
C THR A 261 20.45 -14.04 8.27
N GLU A 262 19.71 -15.09 7.91
CA GLU A 262 20.19 -16.18 7.06
C GLU A 262 20.67 -15.69 5.67
N ARG A 263 20.18 -14.51 5.24
CA ARG A 263 20.60 -13.84 3.99
C ARG A 263 22.00 -13.23 4.09
N ALA A 264 22.58 -13.11 5.28
CA ALA A 264 23.89 -12.50 5.49
C ALA A 264 25.01 -13.32 4.82
N LYS A 265 25.68 -12.71 3.84
CA LYS A 265 26.78 -13.36 3.09
C LYS A 265 28.11 -13.36 3.82
N ARG A 266 28.31 -12.42 4.76
CA ARG A 266 29.54 -12.31 5.56
C ARG A 266 29.21 -12.48 7.04
N LYS A 267 30.12 -13.14 7.75
CA LYS A 267 30.07 -13.28 9.21
C LYS A 267 30.36 -11.93 9.89
N GLY A 268 29.90 -11.79 11.14
CA GLY A 268 30.09 -10.58 11.95
C GLY A 268 29.12 -9.45 11.58
N MET A 269 29.45 -8.22 12.00
CA MET A 269 28.52 -7.07 11.92
C MET A 269 28.39 -6.42 10.53
N ALA A 270 29.18 -6.85 9.53
CA ALA A 270 29.19 -6.22 8.21
C ALA A 270 27.85 -6.32 7.47
N ASN A 271 27.10 -7.39 7.74
CA ASN A 271 25.76 -7.65 7.20
C ASN A 271 24.70 -7.76 8.31
N ALA A 272 25.00 -7.28 9.52
CA ALA A 272 24.03 -7.26 10.60
C ALA A 272 22.97 -6.19 10.37
N ALA A 273 21.73 -6.51 10.74
CA ALA A 273 20.65 -5.59 10.93
C ALA A 273 20.74 -4.97 12.34
N SER A 274 20.24 -3.75 12.48
CA SER A 274 20.08 -3.12 13.78
C SER A 274 18.99 -3.82 14.58
N GLY A 275 19.21 -3.97 15.89
CA GLY A 275 18.21 -4.46 16.83
C GLY A 275 17.09 -3.45 17.08
N ARG A 276 16.36 -3.66 18.17
CA ARG A 276 15.31 -2.77 18.66
C ARG A 276 15.87 -1.38 18.93
N ILE A 277 15.16 -0.35 18.48
CA ILE A 277 15.38 1.05 18.85
C ILE A 277 14.76 1.27 20.24
N PHE A 278 15.54 1.81 21.17
CA PHE A 278 15.16 2.03 22.57
C PHE A 278 14.61 3.43 22.84
N VAL A 279 14.71 4.33 21.86
CA VAL A 279 14.21 5.70 21.96
C VAL A 279 12.92 5.88 21.17
N THR A 280 12.11 6.85 21.57
CA THR A 280 10.84 7.19 20.93
C THR A 280 10.92 8.40 20.00
N ILE A 281 12.07 9.07 19.94
CA ILE A 281 12.26 10.22 19.06
C ILE A 281 12.09 9.83 17.57
N PRO A 282 11.53 10.72 16.74
CA PRO A 282 11.47 10.50 15.32
C PRO A 282 12.85 10.60 14.66
N ALA A 283 12.98 10.12 13.43
CA ALA A 283 14.27 10.07 12.72
C ALA A 283 14.85 11.45 12.36
N ASP A 284 14.00 12.47 12.36
CA ASP A 284 14.29 13.87 12.05
C ASP A 284 14.40 14.76 13.29
N HIS A 285 14.35 14.18 14.49
CA HIS A 285 14.48 14.89 15.77
C HIS A 285 15.76 15.72 15.87
N PHE A 286 15.61 16.98 16.27
CA PHE A 286 16.73 17.88 16.56
C PHE A 286 16.96 18.02 18.06
N GLY A 287 18.25 18.06 18.43
CA GLY A 287 18.67 18.30 19.80
C GLY A 287 18.89 17.02 20.61
N PRO A 288 19.09 17.16 21.93
CA PRO A 288 19.42 16.03 22.79
C PRO A 288 18.25 15.06 22.95
N ILE A 289 18.57 13.82 23.26
CA ILE A 289 17.59 12.76 23.56
C ILE A 289 17.36 12.78 25.07
N LEU A 290 16.28 13.42 25.48
CA LEU A 290 15.91 13.57 26.88
C LEU A 290 15.37 12.27 27.48
N ALA A 291 15.33 12.20 28.81
CA ALA A 291 14.83 11.05 29.58
C ALA A 291 13.42 10.58 29.16
N GLU A 292 12.53 11.53 28.88
CA GLU A 292 11.17 11.25 28.41
C GLU A 292 11.11 10.44 27.10
N ASN A 293 12.16 10.53 26.28
CA ASN A 293 12.25 9.85 25.00
C ASN A 293 13.00 8.51 25.08
N GLU A 294 13.36 8.08 26.28
CA GLU A 294 14.08 6.84 26.55
C GLU A 294 13.36 6.09 27.70
N PRO A 295 12.21 5.47 27.41
CA PRO A 295 11.29 5.00 28.45
C PRO A 295 11.83 3.84 29.31
N VAL A 296 12.91 3.19 28.89
CA VAL A 296 13.43 1.99 29.56
C VAL A 296 14.26 2.34 30.79
N ARG A 297 15.23 3.25 30.66
CA ARG A 297 16.08 3.71 31.78
C ARG A 297 15.68 5.10 32.28
N ASN A 298 14.86 5.83 31.53
CA ASN A 298 14.40 7.18 31.84
C ASN A 298 15.56 8.12 32.19
N ARG A 299 16.66 8.00 31.44
CA ARG A 299 17.88 8.80 31.58
C ARG A 299 18.12 9.66 30.34
N GLY A 300 17.73 9.16 29.17
CA GLY A 300 18.07 9.77 27.89
C GLY A 300 19.50 9.43 27.48
N VAL A 301 19.99 10.08 26.42
CA VAL A 301 21.38 9.96 25.96
C VAL A 301 22.16 11.18 26.43
N LEU A 302 23.22 10.95 27.21
CA LEU A 302 24.05 11.99 27.77
C LEU A 302 25.35 12.16 26.98
N VAL A 303 25.90 13.38 27.01
CA VAL A 303 27.23 13.64 26.46
C VAL A 303 28.25 12.76 27.18
N GLY A 304 29.07 12.04 26.40
CA GLY A 304 30.06 11.08 26.91
C GLY A 304 29.58 9.63 26.92
N ASP A 305 28.32 9.35 26.59
CA ASP A 305 27.87 7.96 26.41
C ASP A 305 28.62 7.30 25.23
N THR A 306 29.01 6.04 25.43
CA THR A 306 29.79 5.26 24.45
C THR A 306 29.03 4.04 23.98
N TRP A 307 29.17 3.71 22.70
CA TRP A 307 28.57 2.52 22.08
C TRP A 307 29.64 1.69 21.37
N GLY A 308 29.50 0.36 21.40
CA GLY A 308 30.45 -0.56 20.77
C GLY A 308 30.34 -0.60 19.25
N SER A 309 29.25 -0.08 18.66
CA SER A 309 29.07 -0.05 17.21
C SER A 309 28.12 1.05 16.74
N ARG A 310 28.17 1.35 15.42
CA ARG A 310 27.20 2.21 14.74
C ARG A 310 25.77 1.73 14.84
N LEU A 311 25.55 0.41 14.87
CA LEU A 311 24.21 -0.17 15.02
C LEU A 311 23.67 0.02 16.43
N GLU A 312 24.54 -0.05 17.44
CA GLU A 312 24.17 0.20 18.83
C GLU A 312 23.89 1.69 19.06
N CYS A 313 24.73 2.59 18.55
CA CYS A 313 24.47 4.04 18.55
C CYS A 313 23.11 4.38 17.91
N ARG A 314 22.77 3.72 16.80
CA ARG A 314 21.45 3.81 16.16
C ARG A 314 20.32 3.40 17.09
N GLN A 315 20.47 2.30 17.85
CA GLN A 315 19.43 1.81 18.76
C GLN A 315 19.09 2.83 19.85
N TRP A 316 20.06 3.64 20.26
CA TRP A 316 19.90 4.73 21.23
C TRP A 316 19.59 6.08 20.58
N GLY A 317 19.36 6.15 19.26
CA GLY A 317 19.01 7.39 18.55
C GLY A 317 20.14 8.39 18.37
N GLY A 318 21.35 8.13 18.90
CA GLY A 318 22.47 9.07 18.78
C GLY A 318 22.85 9.36 17.32
N HIS A 319 22.68 8.37 16.44
CA HIS A 319 22.77 8.55 14.99
C HIS A 319 22.07 7.41 14.24
N PHE A 320 20.93 7.70 13.60
CA PHE A 320 20.09 6.67 12.98
C PHE A 320 20.68 5.95 11.75
N PRO A 321 21.41 6.63 10.84
CA PRO A 321 22.00 5.94 9.71
C PRO A 321 23.07 4.93 10.12
N PRO A 322 23.06 3.70 9.59
CA PRO A 322 24.03 2.67 9.98
C PRO A 322 25.42 2.86 9.34
N ILE A 323 25.52 3.68 8.28
CA ILE A 323 26.75 3.84 7.48
C ILE A 323 27.11 5.30 7.26
N THR A 324 26.18 6.12 6.77
CA THR A 324 26.47 7.51 6.35
C THR A 324 26.97 8.35 7.53
N GLY A 325 27.85 9.32 7.25
CA GLY A 325 28.38 10.20 8.30
C GLY A 325 27.37 11.27 8.74
N ILE A 326 26.48 11.68 7.85
CA ILE A 326 25.46 12.71 8.10
C ILE A 326 24.08 12.02 8.17
N ALA A 327 23.32 12.34 9.21
CA ALA A 327 21.88 12.12 9.28
C ALA A 327 21.22 13.46 9.01
N GLY A 328 20.44 13.54 7.93
CA GLY A 328 19.88 14.80 7.48
C GLY A 328 18.95 14.66 6.30
N GLN A 329 18.13 15.68 6.09
CA GLN A 329 17.29 15.85 4.91
C GLN A 329 17.59 17.20 4.27
N GLN A 330 17.64 17.25 2.95
CA GLN A 330 18.01 18.45 2.19
C GLN A 330 17.16 19.68 2.54
N ASN A 331 15.87 19.49 2.81
CA ASN A 331 14.92 20.57 3.06
C ASN A 331 14.62 20.81 4.56
N HIS A 332 15.28 20.08 5.47
CA HIS A 332 14.99 20.14 6.90
C HIS A 332 16.24 20.43 7.75
N GLY A 333 17.40 19.92 7.34
CA GLY A 333 18.68 20.10 8.04
C GLY A 333 19.32 18.78 8.44
N ALA A 334 20.45 18.87 9.17
CA ALA A 334 21.22 17.71 9.64
C ALA A 334 21.07 17.55 11.16
N GLN A 335 20.48 16.43 11.60
CA GLN A 335 20.23 16.14 13.00
C GLN A 335 21.49 15.68 13.74
N SER A 336 22.35 14.90 13.07
CA SER A 336 23.59 14.40 13.67
C SER A 336 24.65 14.12 12.60
N VAL A 337 25.91 14.25 13.02
CA VAL A 337 27.09 13.94 12.21
C VAL A 337 28.04 13.03 12.98
N ILE A 338 28.84 12.26 12.26
CA ILE A 338 29.86 11.38 12.81
C ILE A 338 31.22 11.73 12.23
N LEU A 339 32.16 12.05 13.12
CA LEU A 339 33.59 12.12 12.85
C LEU A 339 34.21 10.73 13.06
N SER A 340 34.87 10.19 12.03
CA SER A 340 35.49 8.85 12.09
C SER A 340 36.78 8.76 11.27
N GLY A 341 37.39 9.88 10.91
CA GLY A 341 38.60 9.92 10.08
C GLY A 341 38.40 9.38 8.66
N GLY A 342 37.15 9.41 8.17
CA GLY A 342 36.79 8.89 6.86
C GLY A 342 37.10 9.86 5.71
N TYR A 343 37.40 11.11 6.01
CA TYR A 343 37.72 12.18 5.07
C TYR A 343 39.02 12.83 5.51
N LYS A 344 39.92 13.08 4.54
CA LYS A 344 41.26 13.62 4.83
C LYS A 344 41.20 15.09 5.26
N ASP A 345 40.18 15.80 4.79
CA ASP A 345 39.99 17.23 5.01
C ASP A 345 39.19 17.50 6.30
N ASP A 346 38.86 16.45 7.08
CA ASP A 346 38.29 16.62 8.41
C ASP A 346 39.38 17.09 9.39
N GLU A 347 39.07 18.11 10.18
CA GLU A 347 39.92 18.60 11.26
C GLU A 347 39.16 18.59 12.59
N ASP A 348 39.74 17.99 13.62
CA ASP A 348 39.14 17.94 14.97
C ASP A 348 40.01 18.73 15.94
N HIS A 349 39.44 19.81 16.50
CA HIS A 349 40.09 20.69 17.47
C HIS A 349 39.40 20.63 18.84
N GLY A 350 38.56 19.62 19.08
CA GLY A 350 37.82 19.43 20.34
C GLY A 350 36.56 20.29 20.41
N GLU A 351 36.70 21.58 20.70
CA GLU A 351 35.55 22.50 20.86
C GLU A 351 34.87 22.82 19.52
N TRP A 352 35.63 22.75 18.44
CA TRP A 352 35.15 22.95 17.08
C TRP A 352 35.87 21.99 16.14
N PHE A 353 35.28 21.77 14.96
CA PHE A 353 35.82 20.89 13.94
C PHE A 353 35.45 21.41 12.54
N LEU A 354 36.27 21.07 11.54
CA LEU A 354 35.91 21.18 10.13
C LEU A 354 35.43 19.82 9.64
N TYR A 355 34.23 19.81 9.05
CA TYR A 355 33.60 18.58 8.59
C TYR A 355 33.46 18.56 7.07
N THR A 356 33.93 17.48 6.45
CA THR A 356 33.79 17.30 5.02
C THR A 356 32.43 16.69 4.68
N GLY A 357 31.68 17.36 3.80
CA GLY A 357 30.42 16.82 3.28
C GLY A 357 30.58 15.45 2.60
N SER A 358 29.52 14.65 2.61
CA SER A 358 29.51 13.37 1.91
C SER A 358 29.46 13.54 0.38
N GLY A 359 30.01 12.59 -0.37
CA GLY A 359 29.97 12.59 -1.83
C GLY A 359 31.36 12.67 -2.47
N GLY A 360 31.38 12.95 -3.79
CA GLY A 360 32.61 13.04 -4.56
C GLY A 360 33.45 11.76 -4.54
N ARG A 361 32.84 10.58 -4.43
CA ARG A 361 33.56 9.30 -4.39
C ARG A 361 32.98 8.36 -5.42
N ASP A 362 33.85 7.73 -6.20
CA ASP A 362 33.41 6.63 -7.05
C ASP A 362 33.12 5.39 -6.19
N LEU A 363 31.83 5.13 -5.97
CA LEU A 363 31.33 3.97 -5.24
C LEU A 363 30.87 2.84 -6.18
N SER A 364 31.26 2.89 -7.46
CA SER A 364 30.99 1.83 -8.43
C SER A 364 31.48 0.46 -7.93
N GLY A 365 30.75 -0.59 -8.30
CA GLY A 365 31.05 -1.95 -7.87
C GLY A 365 30.67 -2.26 -6.41
N ASN A 366 29.66 -1.58 -5.86
CA ASN A 366 29.15 -1.81 -4.49
C ASN A 366 30.20 -1.52 -3.39
N LYS A 367 31.04 -0.52 -3.63
CA LYS A 367 32.00 -0.03 -2.64
C LYS A 367 31.28 0.80 -1.59
N ARG A 368 31.63 0.61 -0.31
CA ARG A 368 31.08 1.41 0.80
C ARG A 368 31.82 2.74 0.99
N THR A 369 33.10 2.76 0.66
CA THR A 369 33.97 3.94 0.75
C THR A 369 34.99 3.90 -0.40
N ASN A 370 35.53 5.06 -0.76
CA ASN A 370 36.67 5.18 -1.68
C ASN A 370 37.68 6.16 -1.06
N LYS A 371 38.97 5.85 -1.14
CA LYS A 371 40.06 6.71 -0.64
C LYS A 371 40.23 7.97 -1.48
N ILE A 372 39.85 7.90 -2.75
CA ILE A 372 39.94 9.03 -3.68
C ILE A 372 38.60 9.74 -3.65
N GLN A 373 38.61 10.94 -3.09
CA GLN A 373 37.55 11.90 -3.28
C GLN A 373 37.90 12.68 -4.56
N SER A 374 36.97 12.73 -5.53
CA SER A 374 37.05 13.63 -6.67
C SER A 374 37.21 15.04 -6.11
N LYS A 375 38.37 15.63 -6.39
CA LYS A 375 38.57 17.05 -6.22
C LYS A 375 37.60 17.75 -7.18
N TYR A 376 36.80 18.66 -6.64
CA TYR A 376 36.12 19.64 -7.48
C TYR A 376 37.16 20.51 -8.20
#